data_AF-A0A9D2GAK4-F1
#
_entry.id   AF-A0A9D2GAK4-F1
#
_cell.length_a   1.000
_cell.length_b   1.000
_cell.length_c   1.000
_cell.angle_alpha   90.00
_cell.angle_beta   90.00
_cell.angle_gamma   90.00
#
_symmetry.space_group_name_H-M   'P 1'
#
loop_
_entity.id
_entity.type
_entity.pdbx_description
1 polymer ?
#
loop_
_entity_poly.entity_id
_entity_poly.type
_entity_poly.pdbx_seq_one_letter_code
_entity_poly.pdbx_strand_id
1 'polypeptide(L)'
;MLINLSDVLSDQHKTVEETVRLEMEEIRMKSGTYPIVSKEPVHVSVEHIRGKELLIKAETRLTAVIPCDRCLEDVRREFVLDITKHVDVGLSDAELTEELDESNFIDGYHL
;
A
#
# COMPACT_ATOMS: atom_id res chain seq x y z
N MET A 1 9.38 5.09 -3.48
CA MET A 1 8.95 6.46 -3.05
C MET A 1 8.58 6.47 -1.56
N LEU A 2 8.70 7.61 -0.86
CA LEU A 2 8.25 7.80 0.53
C LEU A 2 7.21 8.94 0.59
N ILE A 3 6.13 8.77 1.35
CA ILE A 3 5.10 9.80 1.57
C ILE A 3 5.29 10.37 2.98
N ASN A 4 5.39 11.70 3.10
CA ASN A 4 5.54 12.34 4.40
C ASN A 4 4.18 12.45 5.11
N LEU A 5 4.08 11.88 6.30
CA LEU A 5 2.86 11.90 7.13
C LEU A 5 2.95 12.87 8.31
N SER A 6 3.99 13.71 8.38
CA SER A 6 4.22 14.64 9.49
C SER A 6 3.08 15.66 9.64
N ASP A 7 2.45 16.05 8.53
CA ASP A 7 1.30 16.94 8.50
C ASP A 7 0.06 16.35 9.22
N VAL A 8 -0.26 15.07 8.99
CA VAL A 8 -1.43 14.40 9.61
C VAL A 8 -1.20 14.13 11.08
N LEU A 9 0.05 13.86 11.47
CA LEU A 9 0.44 13.65 12.85
C LEU A 9 0.43 14.94 13.69
N SER A 10 0.63 16.09 13.03
CA SER A 10 0.68 17.40 13.70
C SER A 10 -0.69 18.05 13.82
N ASP A 11 -1.57 17.84 12.84
CA ASP A 11 -2.93 18.41 12.81
C ASP A 11 -3.98 17.30 12.68
N GLN A 12 -4.65 16.99 13.80
CA GLN A 12 -5.62 15.89 13.91
C GLN A 12 -6.88 16.06 13.05
N HIS A 13 -7.04 17.19 12.36
CA HIS A 13 -8.18 17.45 11.47
C HIS A 13 -7.81 17.41 9.97
N LYS A 14 -6.56 17.10 9.64
CA LYS A 14 -6.08 17.11 8.25
C LYS A 14 -5.98 15.71 7.69
N THR A 15 -6.75 15.42 6.65
CA THR A 15 -6.55 14.24 5.81
C THR A 15 -5.45 14.53 4.79
N VAL A 16 -4.50 13.61 4.62
CA VAL A 16 -3.55 13.67 3.51
C VAL A 16 -4.07 12.80 2.38
N GLU A 17 -4.17 13.38 1.19
CA GLU A 17 -4.50 12.68 -0.04
C GLU A 17 -3.37 12.93 -1.03
N GLU A 18 -2.68 11.86 -1.43
CA GLU A 18 -1.54 11.91 -2.35
C GLU A 18 -1.77 10.91 -3.48
N THR A 19 -1.47 11.32 -4.70
CA THR A 19 -1.51 10.44 -5.88
C THR A 19 -0.10 10.25 -6.38
N VAL A 20 0.41 9.03 -6.28
CA VAL A 20 1.80 8.68 -6.59
C VAL A 20 1.85 7.70 -7.75
N ARG A 21 2.88 7.79 -8.60
CA ARG A 21 3.02 6.86 -9.72
C ARG A 21 3.45 5.50 -9.20
N LEU A 22 2.79 4.43 -9.67
CA LEU A 22 3.20 3.07 -9.37
C LEU A 22 4.55 2.77 -10.06
N GLU A 23 5.59 2.46 -9.30
CA GLU A 23 6.95 2.26 -9.82
C GLU A 23 7.21 0.82 -10.31
N MET A 24 6.49 -0.17 -9.81
CA MET A 24 6.71 -1.58 -10.18
C MET A 24 6.30 -1.89 -11.63
N GLU A 25 7.10 -2.73 -12.30
CA GLU A 25 6.90 -3.15 -13.70
C GLU A 25 6.45 -4.62 -13.81
N GLU A 26 6.51 -5.37 -12.72
CA GLU A 26 6.20 -6.80 -12.67
C GLU A 26 5.50 -7.16 -11.36
N ILE A 27 4.59 -8.14 -11.42
CA ILE A 27 4.00 -8.77 -10.23
C ILE A 27 4.57 -10.17 -10.06
N ARG A 28 4.99 -10.47 -8.83
CA ARG A 28 5.52 -11.77 -8.44
C ARG A 28 4.44 -12.58 -7.73
N MET A 29 4.15 -13.76 -8.26
CA MET A 29 3.25 -14.75 -7.69
C MET A 29 4.01 -16.05 -7.42
N LYS A 30 3.38 -16.98 -6.70
CA LYS A 30 3.96 -18.32 -6.48
C LYS A 30 4.29 -19.06 -7.78
N SER A 31 3.50 -18.79 -8.83
CA SER A 31 3.60 -19.41 -10.15
C SER A 31 4.66 -18.77 -11.06
N GLY A 32 5.21 -17.61 -10.70
CA GLY A 32 6.20 -16.91 -11.52
C GLY A 32 6.12 -15.39 -11.39
N THR A 33 6.84 -14.72 -12.27
CA THR A 33 6.85 -13.26 -12.38
C THR A 33 6.17 -12.87 -13.70
N TYR A 34 5.27 -11.89 -13.63
CA TYR A 34 4.45 -11.47 -14.76
C TYR A 34 4.58 -9.97 -15.02
N PRO A 35 4.81 -9.54 -16.27
CA PRO A 35 4.97 -8.13 -16.59
C PRO A 35 3.64 -7.38 -16.49
N ILE A 36 3.70 -6.17 -15.95
CA ILE A 36 2.60 -5.22 -15.91
C ILE A 36 2.56 -4.47 -17.24
N VAL A 37 1.43 -4.55 -17.93
CA VAL A 37 1.22 -3.90 -19.24
C VAL A 37 0.39 -2.63 -19.16
N SER A 38 -0.29 -2.42 -18.03
CA SER A 38 -1.01 -1.17 -17.73
C SER A 38 -1.06 -0.98 -16.23
N LYS A 39 -0.92 0.26 -15.77
CA LYS A 39 -1.03 0.61 -14.35
C LYS A 39 -1.52 2.04 -14.19
N GLU A 40 -2.40 2.22 -13.21
CA GLU A 40 -2.85 3.53 -12.76
C GLU A 40 -1.93 4.03 -11.64
N PRO A 41 -1.89 5.34 -11.38
CA PRO A 41 -1.31 5.86 -10.16
C PRO A 41 -1.95 5.22 -8.92
N VAL A 42 -1.22 5.22 -7.82
CA VAL A 42 -1.74 4.83 -6.51
C VAL A 42 -2.28 6.07 -5.83
N HIS A 43 -3.55 6.04 -5.46
CA HIS A 43 -4.16 7.06 -4.63
C HIS A 43 -4.05 6.61 -3.18
N VAL A 44 -3.41 7.41 -2.34
CA VAL A 44 -3.21 7.14 -0.93
C VAL A 44 -3.95 8.21 -0.13
N SER A 45 -4.85 7.79 0.76
CA SER A 45 -5.52 8.66 1.73
C SER A 45 -5.14 8.26 3.14
N VAL A 46 -4.70 9.22 3.95
CA VAL A 46 -4.37 9.00 5.36
C VAL A 46 -5.24 9.90 6.22
N GLU A 47 -6.06 9.26 7.06
CA GLU A 47 -7.01 9.90 7.96
C GLU A 47 -6.60 9.65 9.40
N HIS A 48 -6.66 10.69 10.24
CA HIS A 48 -6.48 10.55 11.68
C HIS A 48 -7.80 10.13 12.33
N ILE A 49 -7.84 8.98 13.01
CA ILE A 49 -9.06 8.48 13.66
C ILE A 49 -9.16 9.03 15.09
N ARG A 50 -8.26 8.63 15.99
CA ARG A 50 -8.26 9.03 17.41
C ARG A 50 -6.86 8.92 18.02
N GLY A 51 -6.49 9.87 18.87
CA GLY A 51 -5.24 9.81 19.63
C GLY A 51 -3.99 9.82 18.74
N LYS A 52 -3.41 8.64 18.49
CA LYS A 52 -2.27 8.39 17.60
C LYS A 52 -2.57 7.30 16.55
N GLU A 53 -3.85 7.01 16.33
CA GLU A 53 -4.31 6.03 15.35
C GLU A 53 -4.54 6.69 13.99
N LEU A 54 -3.92 6.13 12.96
CA LEU A 54 -4.05 6.50 11.56
C LEU A 54 -4.75 5.39 10.78
N LEU A 55 -5.60 5.80 9.85
CA LEU A 55 -6.17 4.95 8.81
C LEU A 55 -5.53 5.29 7.48
N ILE A 56 -4.77 4.36 6.93
CA ILE A 56 -4.14 4.48 5.62
C ILE A 56 -4.96 3.65 4.64
N LYS A 57 -5.47 4.29 3.59
CA LYS A 57 -6.06 3.60 2.44
C LYS A 57 -5.20 3.85 1.21
N ALA A 58 -5.01 2.80 0.42
CA ALA A 58 -4.33 2.89 -0.86
C ALA A 58 -5.14 2.14 -1.91
N GLU A 59 -5.49 2.82 -2.98
CA GLU A 59 -6.24 2.26 -4.10
C GLU A 59 -5.45 2.41 -5.40
N THR A 60 -5.44 1.36 -6.22
CA THR A 60 -4.88 1.42 -7.57
C THR A 60 -5.38 0.26 -8.42
N ARG A 61 -5.10 0.34 -9.71
CA ARG A 61 -5.40 -0.72 -10.68
C ARG A 61 -4.19 -1.00 -11.54
N LEU A 62 -3.90 -2.27 -11.75
CA LEU A 62 -2.87 -2.71 -12.68
C LEU A 62 -3.34 -3.89 -13.51
N THR A 63 -2.78 -4.06 -14.69
CA THR A 63 -3.04 -5.19 -15.58
C THR A 63 -1.72 -5.87 -15.90
N ALA A 64 -1.65 -7.17 -15.66
CA ALA A 64 -0.49 -7.98 -16.02
C ALA A 64 -0.85 -9.02 -17.07
N VAL A 65 0.17 -9.51 -17.78
CA VAL A 65 0.04 -10.62 -18.72
C VAL A 65 0.46 -11.90 -18.02
N ILE A 66 -0.50 -12.81 -17.86
CA ILE A 66 -0.32 -14.08 -17.17
C ILE A 66 -0.75 -15.19 -18.13
N PRO A 67 0.05 -16.25 -18.34
CA PRO A 67 -0.33 -17.37 -19.19
C PRO A 67 -1.50 -18.13 -18.56
N CYS A 68 -2.46 -18.55 -19.38
CA CYS A 68 -3.58 -19.37 -18.94
C CYS A 68 -3.10 -20.79 -18.60
N ASP A 69 -3.40 -21.32 -17.41
CA ASP A 69 -2.97 -22.67 -17.01
C ASP A 69 -3.48 -23.79 -17.92
N ARG A 70 -4.59 -23.56 -18.65
CA ARG A 70 -5.21 -24.57 -19.52
C ARG A 70 -4.63 -24.59 -20.93
N CYS A 71 -4.45 -23.42 -21.55
CA CYS A 71 -4.03 -23.30 -22.95
C CYS A 71 -2.64 -22.67 -23.14
N LEU A 72 -2.00 -22.20 -22.06
CA LEU A 72 -0.71 -21.51 -22.04
C LEU A 72 -0.67 -20.19 -22.84
N GLU A 73 -1.82 -19.67 -23.26
CA GLU A 73 -1.90 -18.38 -23.95
C GLU A 73 -1.82 -17.23 -22.98
N ASP A 74 -1.12 -16.17 -23.39
CA ASP A 74 -0.99 -14.92 -22.66
C ASP A 74 -2.35 -14.22 -22.51
N VAL A 75 -2.84 -14.13 -21.28
CA VAL A 75 -4.10 -13.44 -20.97
C VAL A 75 -3.85 -12.24 -20.09
N ARG A 76 -4.50 -11.12 -20.44
CA ARG A 76 -4.49 -9.90 -19.63
C ARG A 76 -5.36 -10.14 -18.39
N ARG A 77 -4.79 -9.91 -17.22
CA ARG A 77 -5.47 -10.00 -15.92
C ARG A 77 -5.41 -8.65 -15.23
N GLU A 78 -6.58 -8.10 -14.97
CA GLU A 78 -6.74 -6.88 -14.17
C GLU A 78 -6.69 -7.22 -12.68
N PHE A 79 -5.98 -6.39 -11.93
CA PHE A 79 -5.86 -6.43 -10.48
C PHE A 79 -6.31 -5.07 -9.95
N VAL A 80 -7.34 -5.09 -9.12
CA VAL A 80 -7.79 -3.93 -8.36
C VAL A 80 -7.22 -4.10 -6.95
N LEU A 81 -6.36 -3.17 -6.56
CA LEU A 81 -5.76 -3.13 -5.24
C LEU A 81 -6.54 -2.11 -4.42
N ASP A 82 -7.17 -2.58 -3.35
CA ASP A 82 -7.85 -1.77 -2.33
C ASP A 82 -7.29 -2.21 -0.99
N ILE A 83 -6.41 -1.39 -0.43
CA ILE A 83 -5.66 -1.70 0.78
C ILE A 83 -6.12 -0.72 1.84
N THR A 84 -6.55 -1.24 2.98
CA THR A 84 -6.86 -0.44 4.16
C THR A 84 -6.04 -0.97 5.32
N LYS A 85 -5.25 -0.10 5.97
CA LYS A 85 -4.42 -0.44 7.11
C LYS A 85 -4.67 0.53 8.26
N HIS A 86 -4.91 -0.03 9.44
CA HIS A 86 -4.96 0.71 10.69
C HIS A 86 -3.57 0.68 11.34
N VAL A 87 -3.08 1.83 11.75
CA VAL A 87 -1.74 1.99 12.31
C VAL A 87 -1.83 2.84 13.57
N ASP A 88 -1.40 2.30 14.71
CA ASP A 88 -1.23 3.10 15.93
C ASP A 88 0.25 3.48 16.06
N VAL A 89 0.56 4.78 15.93
CA VAL A 89 1.95 5.30 16.05
C VAL A 89 2.33 5.62 17.49
N GLY A 90 1.47 5.28 18.46
CA GLY A 90 1.68 5.47 19.89
C GLY A 90 2.22 4.25 20.64
N LEU A 91 2.12 3.06 20.03
CA LEU A 91 2.65 1.82 20.60
C LEU A 91 4.18 1.78 20.56
N SER A 92 4.80 1.40 21.67
CA SER A 92 6.22 1.04 21.71
C SER A 92 6.46 -0.32 21.06
N ASP A 93 7.62 -0.54 20.43
CA ASP A 93 8.07 -1.80 19.81
C ASP A 93 7.71 -3.09 20.58
N ALA A 94 7.64 -3.03 21.90
CA ALA A 94 7.34 -4.17 22.77
C ALA A 94 5.87 -4.63 22.80
N GLU A 95 4.91 -3.79 22.40
CA GLU A 95 3.46 -4.09 22.40
C GLU A 95 2.94 -4.51 21.00
N LEU A 96 3.84 -4.59 20.03
CA LEU A 96 3.59 -4.87 18.61
C LEU A 96 3.36 -6.39 18.39
N THR A 97 2.34 -6.96 19.02
CA THR A 97 2.01 -8.39 18.91
C THR A 97 1.47 -8.73 17.51
N GLU A 98 2.09 -9.74 16.87
CA GLU A 98 1.77 -10.63 15.73
C GLU A 98 0.87 -10.17 14.54
N GLU A 99 0.02 -9.13 14.64
CA GLU A 99 -0.75 -8.54 13.52
C GLU A 99 0.01 -7.45 12.74
N LEU A 100 1.23 -7.11 13.18
CA LEU A 100 2.03 -5.98 12.70
C LEU A 100 3.23 -6.36 11.79
N ASP A 101 3.36 -7.63 11.37
CA ASP A 101 4.40 -8.04 10.40
C ASP A 101 4.27 -7.29 9.05
N GLU A 102 3.07 -6.77 8.75
CA GLU A 102 2.77 -5.96 7.57
C GLU A 102 2.96 -4.44 7.76
N SER A 103 3.31 -3.96 8.96
CA SER A 103 3.57 -2.52 9.20
C SER A 103 5.03 -2.12 8.95
N ASN A 104 5.87 -3.05 8.48
CA ASN A 104 7.28 -2.84 8.11
C ASN A 104 7.51 -1.82 6.97
N PHE A 105 6.46 -1.23 6.39
CA PHE A 105 6.56 -0.21 5.34
C PHE A 105 6.52 1.23 5.89
N ILE A 106 6.34 1.41 7.21
CA ILE A 106 6.23 2.72 7.87
C ILE A 106 7.47 2.95 8.72
N ASP A 107 8.35 3.83 8.26
CA ASP A 107 9.59 4.18 8.97
C ASP A 107 9.34 5.35 9.94
N GLY A 108 9.60 5.11 11.22
CA GLY A 108 9.50 6.14 12.26
C GLY A 108 10.74 7.02 12.29
N TYR A 109 10.55 8.34 12.48
CA TYR A 109 11.66 9.26 12.68
C TYR A 109 12.33 8.97 14.04
N HIS A 110 13.48 8.29 14.03
CA HIS A 110 14.33 8.14 15.21
C HIS A 110 15.16 9.42 15.41
N LEU A 111 14.85 10.18 16.47
CA LEU A 111 15.67 11.31 16.92
C LEU A 111 16.83 10.85 17.80
#